data_AF-B4SBP0-F1
#
_entry.id   AF-B4SBP0-F1
#
_cell.length_a   1.000
_cell.length_b   1.000
_cell.length_c   1.000
_cell.angle_alpha   90.00
_cell.angle_beta   90.00
_cell.angle_gamma   90.00
#
_symmetry.space_group_name_H-M   'P 1'
#
loop_
_entity.id
_entity.type
_entity.pdbx_description
1 polymer ?
#
loop_
_entity_poly.entity_id
_entity_poly.type
_entity_poly.pdbx_seq_one_letter_code
_entity_poly.pdbx_strand_id
1 'polypeptide(L)'
;MALVLDAVYCRSHSEALPGEYVQLVVRDNGRGIDKETIKSIFEPFFTTKPMTESSGFGLSTVHGIVRQNNGFIEVFSRDGEGTTFEIYIPRCCVEVHGSSPAKESFEELVDGETILSS
;
A
#
# COMPACT_ATOMS: atom_id res chain seq x y z
N MET A 1 0.79 -11.55 4.62
CA MET A 1 1.66 -12.74 4.54
C MET A 1 2.92 -12.34 3.79
N ALA A 2 4.10 -12.85 4.15
CA ALA A 2 5.33 -12.56 3.41
C ALA A 2 5.47 -13.53 2.22
N LEU A 3 5.88 -13.02 1.06
CA LEU A 3 6.09 -13.78 -0.17
C LEU A 3 7.52 -13.57 -0.65
N VAL A 4 8.12 -14.61 -1.24
CA VAL A 4 9.41 -14.50 -1.91
C VAL A 4 9.16 -14.50 -3.41
N LEU A 5 9.46 -13.39 -4.07
CA LEU A 5 9.45 -13.30 -5.52
C LEU A 5 10.80 -13.75 -6.04
N ASP A 6 10.80 -14.71 -6.96
CA ASP A 6 12.03 -15.23 -7.56
C ASP A 6 12.32 -14.59 -8.92
N ALA A 7 13.50 -14.89 -9.48
CA ALA A 7 13.89 -14.39 -10.77
C ALA A 7 12.98 -14.88 -11.93
N VAL A 8 12.23 -15.97 -11.74
CA VAL A 8 11.31 -16.48 -12.76
C VAL A 8 10.07 -15.60 -12.80
N TYR A 9 9.50 -15.29 -11.64
CA TYR A 9 8.36 -14.38 -11.49
C TYR A 9 8.68 -12.98 -12.03
N CYS A 10 9.83 -12.44 -11.67
CA CYS A 10 10.24 -11.09 -12.07
C CYS A 10 10.50 -10.95 -13.58
N ARG A 11 10.73 -12.04 -14.33
CA ARG A 11 10.92 -11.98 -15.79
C ARG A 11 9.66 -11.55 -16.54
N SER A 12 8.47 -11.83 -16.02
CA SER A 12 7.20 -11.45 -16.63
C SER A 12 6.57 -10.21 -16.02
N HIS A 13 7.16 -9.66 -14.95
CA HIS A 13 6.62 -8.52 -14.19
C HIS A 13 7.70 -7.45 -14.06
N SER A 14 7.70 -6.47 -14.98
CA SER A 14 8.80 -5.52 -15.16
C SER A 14 9.09 -4.62 -13.95
N GLU A 15 8.16 -4.53 -13.00
CA GLU A 15 8.31 -3.73 -11.77
C GLU A 15 8.75 -4.56 -10.57
N ALA A 16 8.69 -5.88 -10.68
CA ALA A 16 9.05 -6.79 -9.61
C ALA A 16 10.56 -7.07 -9.62
N LEU A 17 11.19 -7.00 -8.46
CA LEU A 17 12.57 -7.46 -8.25
C LEU A 17 12.56 -8.71 -7.37
N PRO A 18 13.52 -9.63 -7.53
CA PRO A 18 13.59 -10.78 -6.65
C PRO A 18 13.83 -10.35 -5.20
N GLY A 19 13.10 -10.93 -4.26
CA GLY A 19 13.19 -10.55 -2.85
C GLY A 19 11.94 -10.91 -2.04
N GLU A 20 11.95 -10.50 -0.78
CA GLU A 20 10.81 -10.69 0.12
C GLU A 20 9.88 -9.49 0.08
N TYR A 21 8.58 -9.76 -0.01
CA TYR A 21 7.53 -8.77 -0.09
C TYR A 21 6.44 -9.06 0.93
N VAL A 22 5.78 -8.01 1.41
CA VAL A 22 4.45 -8.09 1.98
C VAL A 22 3.45 -7.82 0.87
N GLN A 23 2.47 -8.71 0.73
CA GLN A 23 1.35 -8.53 -0.20
C GLN A 23 0.08 -8.13 0.57
N LEU A 24 -0.56 -7.08 0.08
CA LEU A 24 -1.91 -6.67 0.45
C LEU A 24 -2.84 -6.91 -0.74
N VAL A 25 -3.89 -7.69 -0.53
CA VAL A 25 -4.88 -8.00 -1.57
C VAL A 25 -6.20 -7.35 -1.19
N VAL A 26 -6.73 -6.53 -2.09
CA VAL A 26 -8.06 -5.93 -1.97
C VAL A 26 -8.93 -6.47 -3.09
N ARG A 27 -10.01 -7.17 -2.74
CA ARG A 27 -10.94 -7.76 -3.69
C ARG A 27 -12.34 -7.21 -3.49
N ASP A 28 -12.98 -6.83 -4.59
CA ASP A 28 -14.40 -6.52 -4.65
C ASP A 28 -15.14 -7.53 -5.55
N ASN A 29 -16.46 -7.51 -5.48
CA ASN A 29 -17.39 -8.29 -6.30
C ASN A 29 -18.26 -7.38 -7.17
N GLY A 30 -17.78 -6.19 -7.51
CA GLY A 30 -18.47 -5.23 -8.37
C GLY A 30 -18.43 -5.65 -9.84
N ARG A 31 -18.69 -4.70 -10.73
CA ARG A 31 -18.75 -4.97 -12.18
C ARG A 31 -17.38 -5.22 -12.84
N GLY A 32 -16.27 -5.03 -12.14
CA GLY A 32 -14.94 -5.07 -12.74
C GLY A 32 -14.60 -3.84 -13.59
N ILE A 33 -13.47 -3.93 -14.29
CA ILE A 33 -12.84 -2.88 -15.09
C ILE A 33 -12.37 -3.54 -16.39
N ASP A 34 -12.70 -2.95 -17.54
CA ASP A 34 -12.26 -3.45 -18.84
C ASP A 34 -10.76 -3.18 -19.09
N LYS A 35 -10.18 -3.92 -20.04
CA LYS A 35 -8.75 -3.89 -20.33
C LYS A 35 -8.23 -2.54 -20.80
N GLU A 36 -9.05 -1.75 -21.49
CA GLU A 36 -8.62 -0.42 -21.97
C GLU A 36 -8.61 0.56 -20.81
N THR A 37 -9.65 0.55 -19.97
CA THR A 37 -9.72 1.39 -18.77
C THR A 37 -8.57 1.11 -17.80
N ILE A 38 -8.17 -0.15 -17.58
CA ILE A 38 -7.03 -0.52 -16.70
C ILE A 38 -5.74 0.22 -17.06
N LYS A 39 -5.51 0.55 -18.33
CA LYS A 39 -4.30 1.26 -18.76
C LYS A 39 -4.21 2.68 -18.20
N SER A 40 -5.35 3.28 -17.85
CA SER A 40 -5.45 4.68 -17.41
C SER A 40 -5.91 4.85 -15.96
N ILE A 41 -6.30 3.79 -15.23
CA ILE A 41 -6.85 3.93 -13.86
C ILE A 41 -5.90 4.56 -12.84
N PHE A 42 -4.60 4.57 -13.13
CA PHE A 42 -3.58 5.19 -12.28
C PHE A 42 -3.19 6.61 -12.72
N GLU A 43 -3.72 7.08 -13.85
CA GLU A 43 -3.50 8.46 -14.29
C GLU A 43 -4.17 9.45 -13.33
N PRO A 44 -3.50 10.55 -12.96
CA PRO A 44 -4.11 11.59 -12.16
C PRO A 44 -5.41 12.09 -12.79
N PHE A 45 -6.43 12.32 -11.95
CA PHE A 45 -7.76 12.81 -12.35
C PHE A 45 -8.61 11.84 -13.19
N PHE A 46 -8.11 10.64 -13.52
CA PHE A 46 -8.90 9.67 -14.26
C PHE A 46 -10.10 9.19 -13.43
N THR A 47 -11.30 9.20 -14.02
CA THR A 47 -12.52 8.72 -13.39
C THR A 47 -13.55 8.29 -14.43
N THR A 48 -14.23 7.17 -14.19
CA THR A 48 -15.43 6.76 -14.95
C THR A 48 -16.73 7.24 -14.30
N LYS A 49 -16.63 7.87 -13.12
CA LYS A 49 -17.78 8.45 -12.41
C LYS A 49 -18.04 9.87 -12.92
N PRO A 50 -19.28 10.37 -12.83
CA PRO A 50 -19.59 11.76 -13.14
C PRO A 50 -18.69 12.74 -12.37
N MET A 51 -18.35 13.88 -13.00
CA MET A 51 -17.43 14.90 -12.48
C MET A 51 -17.82 15.43 -11.09
N THR A 52 -19.10 15.35 -10.72
CA THR A 52 -19.63 15.82 -9.43
C THR A 52 -19.43 14.84 -8.28
N GLU A 53 -19.01 13.60 -8.55
CA GLU A 53 -18.97 12.52 -7.55
C GLU A 53 -17.55 12.14 -7.11
N SER A 54 -16.54 12.41 -7.94
CA SER A 54 -15.17 11.94 -7.70
C SER A 54 -14.16 12.77 -8.49
N SER A 55 -13.12 13.23 -7.80
CA SER A 55 -11.99 13.95 -8.38
C SER A 55 -10.96 13.06 -9.09
N GLY A 56 -11.05 11.73 -8.95
CA GLY A 56 -10.15 10.79 -9.63
C GLY A 56 -8.73 10.69 -9.05
N PHE A 57 -8.49 11.17 -7.82
CA PHE A 57 -7.14 11.14 -7.21
C PHE A 57 -6.79 9.85 -6.45
N GLY A 58 -7.77 8.99 -6.17
CA GLY A 58 -7.58 7.86 -5.25
C GLY A 58 -6.49 6.90 -5.70
N LEU A 59 -6.67 6.29 -6.88
CA LEU A 59 -5.74 5.30 -7.43
C LEU A 59 -4.38 5.90 -7.80
N SER A 60 -4.34 7.12 -8.34
CA SER A 60 -3.08 7.81 -8.63
C SER A 60 -2.26 8.07 -7.36
N THR A 61 -2.92 8.41 -6.24
CA THR A 61 -2.28 8.59 -4.94
C THR A 61 -1.75 7.26 -4.39
N VAL A 62 -2.55 6.20 -4.44
CA VAL A 62 -2.13 4.85 -4.01
C VAL A 62 -0.92 4.38 -4.81
N HIS A 63 -0.95 4.52 -6.14
CA HIS A 63 0.18 4.17 -7.00
C HIS A 63 1.44 4.96 -6.64
N GLY A 64 1.31 6.27 -6.41
CA GLY A 64 2.41 7.11 -5.94
C GLY A 64 3.03 6.62 -4.63
N ILE A 65 2.20 6.34 -3.61
CA ILE A 65 2.64 5.83 -2.30
C ILE A 65 3.37 4.50 -2.46
N VAL A 66 2.81 3.57 -3.23
CA VAL A 66 3.39 2.24 -3.44
C VAL A 66 4.76 2.35 -4.12
N ARG A 67 4.88 3.17 -5.18
CA ARG A 67 6.15 3.41 -5.88
C ARG A 67 7.20 4.07 -4.99
N GLN A 68 6.81 5.04 -4.17
CA GLN A 68 7.70 5.70 -3.21
C GLN A 68 8.29 4.72 -2.19
N ASN A 69 7.60 3.61 -1.93
CA ASN A 69 8.06 2.54 -1.04
C ASN A 69 8.67 1.35 -1.81
N ASN A 70 9.17 1.56 -3.04
CA ASN A 70 9.77 0.53 -3.89
C ASN A 70 8.86 -0.68 -4.18
N GLY A 71 7.55 -0.47 -4.09
CA GLY A 71 6.54 -1.47 -4.38
C GLY A 71 5.96 -1.34 -5.78
N PHE A 72 5.05 -2.26 -6.09
CA PHE A 72 4.28 -2.29 -7.32
C PHE A 72 2.85 -2.80 -7.08
N ILE A 73 1.97 -2.58 -8.05
CA ILE A 73 0.56 -2.98 -7.99
C ILE A 73 0.23 -3.83 -9.21
N GLU A 74 -0.37 -4.98 -8.99
CA GLU A 74 -1.01 -5.78 -10.04
C GLU A 74 -2.53 -5.68 -9.94
N VAL A 75 -3.20 -5.62 -11.10
CA VAL A 75 -4.65 -5.47 -11.19
C VAL A 75 -5.23 -6.59 -12.03
N PHE A 76 -6.07 -7.39 -11.39
CA PHE A 76 -6.82 -8.45 -12.03
C PHE A 76 -8.30 -8.08 -12.01
N SER A 77 -8.87 -7.83 -13.18
CA SER A 77 -10.28 -7.50 -13.30
C SER A 77 -10.89 -8.17 -14.51
N ARG A 78 -12.15 -8.57 -14.37
CA ARG A 78 -12.97 -9.06 -15.48
C ARG A 78 -14.35 -8.44 -15.36
N ASP A 79 -14.90 -8.04 -16.50
CA ASP A 79 -16.23 -7.45 -16.57
C ASP A 79 -17.27 -8.44 -16.01
N GLY A 80 -18.10 -7.96 -15.09
CA GLY A 80 -19.09 -8.74 -14.34
C GLY A 80 -18.57 -9.56 -13.15
N GLU A 81 -17.27 -9.54 -12.83
CA GLU A 81 -16.67 -10.45 -11.82
C GLU A 81 -15.88 -9.77 -10.70
N GLY A 82 -15.84 -8.44 -10.71
CA GLY A 82 -15.14 -7.63 -9.73
C GLY A 82 -13.68 -7.41 -10.08
N THR A 83 -12.99 -6.75 -9.14
CA THR A 83 -11.57 -6.42 -9.28
C THR A 83 -10.78 -6.91 -8.09
N THR A 84 -9.54 -7.33 -8.35
CA THR A 84 -8.53 -7.62 -7.33
C THR A 84 -7.32 -6.72 -7.58
N PHE A 85 -6.98 -5.93 -6.57
CA PHE A 85 -5.72 -5.17 -6.51
C PHE A 85 -4.76 -5.90 -5.60
N GLU A 86 -3.60 -6.26 -6.12
CA GLU A 86 -2.51 -6.87 -5.35
C GLU A 86 -1.38 -5.86 -5.22
N ILE A 87 -1.09 -5.44 -4.00
CA ILE A 87 -0.09 -4.44 -3.69
C ILE A 87 1.09 -5.14 -3.04
N TYR A 88 2.27 -4.97 -3.62
CA TYR A 88 3.51 -5.60 -3.19
C TYR A 88 4.47 -4.53 -2.67
N ILE A 89 4.83 -4.60 -1.40
CA ILE A 89 5.83 -3.72 -0.79
C ILE A 89 7.01 -4.58 -0.29
N PRO A 90 8.28 -4.24 -0.61
CA PRO A 90 9.43 -4.96 -0.10
C PRO A 90 9.37 -5.07 1.43
N ARG A 91 9.65 -6.26 1.95
CA ARG A 91 9.66 -6.49 3.40
C ARG A 91 10.82 -5.73 4.02
N CYS A 92 10.52 -4.80 4.93
CA CYS A 92 11.56 -4.18 5.74
C CYS A 92 12.14 -5.22 6.72
N CYS A 93 13.43 -5.53 6.59
CA CYS A 93 14.18 -6.21 7.63
C CYS A 93 14.49 -5.18 8.72
N VAL A 94 13.66 -5.10 9.76
CA VAL A 94 14.03 -4.34 10.95
C VAL A 94 15.09 -5.16 11.67
N GLU A 95 16.35 -4.72 11.57
CA GLU A 95 17.36 -5.06 12.58
C GLU A 95 16.83 -4.51 13.90
N VAL A 96 16.18 -5.38 14.69
CA VAL A 96 15.80 -5.06 16.06
C VAL A 96 17.10 -4.88 16.83
N HIS A 97 17.65 -3.67 16.81
CA HIS A 97 18.73 -3.29 17.70
C HIS A 97 18.15 -3.52 19.09
N GLY A 98 18.70 -4.50 19.80
CA GLY A 98 18.21 -4.94 21.09
C GLY A 98 18.10 -3.77 22.05
N SER A 99 16.92 -3.15 22.10
CA SER A 99 16.45 -2.42 23.25
C SER A 99 16.20 -3.51 24.29
N SER A 100 17.24 -3.83 25.06
CA SER A 100 17.05 -4.35 26.41
C SER A 100 15.94 -3.50 27.03
N PRO A 101 14.88 -4.08 27.62
CA PRO A 101 13.88 -3.26 28.29
C PRO A 101 14.65 -2.40 29.30
N ALA A 102 14.74 -1.10 29.00
CA ALA A 102 15.19 -0.14 29.97
C ALA A 102 14.24 -0.34 31.14
N LYS A 103 14.78 -0.70 32.32
CA LYS A 103 13.99 -0.69 33.53
C LYS A 103 13.54 0.76 33.71
N GLU A 104 12.33 1.07 33.26
CA GLU A 104 11.65 2.29 33.67
C GLU A 104 11.35 2.10 35.17
N SER A 105 12.28 2.59 35.99
CA SER A 105 11.97 2.96 37.36
C SER A 105 10.96 4.09 37.27
N PHE A 106 9.70 3.79 37.57
CA PHE A 106 8.72 4.81 37.89
C PHE A 106 9.20 5.53 39.15
N GLU A 107 9.77 6.72 39.00
CA GLU A 107 9.82 7.70 40.08
C GLU A 107 8.44 8.33 40.17
N GLU A 108 7.80 8.08 41.31
CA GLU A 108 6.50 8.63 41.69
C GLU A 108 6.62 10.17 41.74
N LEU A 109 6.15 10.85 40.69
CA LEU A 109 6.04 12.30 40.67
C LEU A 109 4.91 12.73 41.60
N VAL A 110 5.29 13.13 42.80
CA VAL A 110 4.43 13.82 43.76
C VAL A 110 4.26 15.28 43.32
N ASP A 111 2.99 15.69 43.26
CA ASP A 111 2.44 17.05 43.13
C ASP A 111 2.68 17.87 41.85
N GLY A 112 1.69 17.76 40.95
CA GLY A 112 0.86 18.86 40.47
C GLY A 112 1.52 20.15 39.97
N GLU A 113 1.42 20.40 38.66
CA GLU A 113 0.89 21.67 38.10
C GLU A 113 0.73 21.56 36.56
N THR A 114 -0.37 22.14 36.05
CA THR A 114 -0.65 22.24 34.60
C THR A 114 -0.23 23.62 34.09
N ILE A 115 0.59 23.67 33.04
CA ILE A 115 0.89 24.92 32.33
C ILE A 115 0.33 24.84 30.90
N LEU A 116 -0.65 25.68 30.60
CA LEU A 116 -1.10 26.01 29.26
C LEU A 116 -0.25 27.18 28.74
N SER A 117 0.50 26.98 27.65
CA SER A 117 1.09 28.09 26.90
C SER A 117 0.19 28.44 25.71
N SER A 118 -0.31 29.67 25.74
CA SER A 118 -0.98 30.41 24.66
C SER A 118 -0.15 30.56 23.40
#